data_AF-A0XXE6-F1
#
_entry.id   AF-A0XXE6-F1
#
_cell.length_a   1.000
_cell.length_b   1.000
_cell.length_c   1.000
_cell.angle_alpha   90.00
_cell.angle_beta   90.00
_cell.angle_gamma   90.00
#
_symmetry.space_group_name_H-M   'P 1'
#
loop_
_entity.id
_entity.type
_entity.pdbx_description
1 polymer ?
#
loop_
_entity_poly.entity_id
_entity_poly.type
_entity_poly.pdbx_seq_one_letter_code
_entity_poly.pdbx_strand_id
1 'polypeptide(L)'
;MKKNKLALALILSGLCTAGNASAQNERFIIQVDNNKKGVVKALTKKLGGDIKVDGNGFIAAKFTGHDLTSLKGLLNNPHIKLIEEDQKRVPLSLFNDDAGNAMQQQITPYAVYQSQADQVTFDANAGMKVCVIDSGLDSTNPDFIWGNITGDNDSGTGNWFDNGGPHGTHVAGTIGAADNNLGVVGMAPGVAMHIIKVFNESGWGLFIRLSTSC
;
A
#
# COMPACT_ATOMS: atom_id res chain seq x y z
N MET A 1 -15.57 44.37 -64.19
CA MET A 1 -15.63 44.58 -62.73
C MET A 1 -14.78 43.51 -62.05
N LYS A 2 -13.84 43.96 -61.23
CA LYS A 2 -12.89 43.17 -60.44
C LYS A 2 -13.60 42.30 -59.39
N LYS A 3 -13.01 41.15 -59.05
CA LYS A 3 -12.64 40.67 -57.68
C LYS A 3 -12.26 39.18 -57.76
N ASN A 4 -10.97 38.87 -57.85
CA ASN A 4 -10.05 38.54 -56.76
C ASN A 4 -10.28 37.12 -56.18
N LYS A 5 -9.43 36.19 -56.66
CA LYS A 5 -9.11 34.93 -55.98
C LYS A 5 -8.41 35.28 -54.66
N LEU A 6 -9.01 34.95 -53.53
CA LEU A 6 -8.33 35.00 -52.23
C LEU A 6 -8.23 33.57 -51.71
N ALA A 7 -7.02 33.03 -51.77
CA ALA A 7 -6.64 31.81 -51.08
C ALA A 7 -6.64 32.09 -49.58
N LEU A 8 -7.46 31.35 -48.82
CA LEU A 8 -7.43 31.39 -47.36
C LEU A 8 -6.44 30.31 -46.90
N ALA A 9 -5.29 30.76 -46.40
CA ALA A 9 -4.26 29.91 -45.83
C ALA A 9 -4.76 29.28 -44.51
N LEU A 10 -4.56 27.97 -44.38
CA LEU A 10 -4.68 27.24 -43.12
C LEU A 10 -3.69 27.82 -42.11
N ILE A 11 -4.20 28.39 -41.02
CA ILE A 11 -3.44 28.57 -39.79
C ILE A 11 -3.82 27.41 -38.88
N LEU A 12 -3.04 26.33 -38.97
CA LEU A 12 -3.08 25.23 -38.03
C LEU A 12 -2.45 25.74 -36.73
N SER A 13 -3.26 26.22 -35.81
CA SER A 13 -2.84 26.52 -34.44
C SER A 13 -2.38 25.22 -33.79
N GLY A 14 -1.05 25.05 -33.71
CA GLY A 14 -0.43 23.99 -32.94
C GLY A 14 -0.85 24.09 -31.49
N LEU A 15 -1.74 23.20 -31.06
CA LEU A 15 -1.88 22.84 -29.65
C LEU A 15 -0.53 22.26 -29.24
N CYS A 16 0.30 23.05 -28.55
CA CYS A 16 1.35 22.52 -27.71
C CYS A 16 0.66 21.68 -26.64
N THR A 17 0.53 20.38 -26.87
CA THR A 17 0.34 19.42 -25.81
C THR A 17 1.61 19.47 -24.97
N ALA A 18 1.60 20.30 -23.93
CA ALA A 18 2.49 20.10 -22.81
C ALA A 18 2.15 18.71 -22.29
N GLY A 19 2.89 17.70 -22.75
CA GLY A 19 2.84 16.37 -22.20
C GLY A 19 3.06 16.55 -20.70
N ASN A 20 2.04 16.23 -19.91
CA ASN A 20 2.24 15.98 -18.50
C ASN A 20 3.25 14.84 -18.44
N ALA A 21 4.53 15.17 -18.32
CA ALA A 21 5.52 14.25 -17.79
C ALA A 21 5.02 13.97 -16.37
N SER A 22 4.19 12.92 -16.25
CA SER A 22 4.00 12.23 -14.99
C SER A 22 5.38 12.16 -14.37
N ALA A 23 5.54 12.73 -13.17
CA ALA A 23 6.79 12.63 -12.43
C ALA A 23 7.14 11.14 -12.40
N GLN A 24 8.07 10.74 -13.27
CA GLN A 24 8.48 9.37 -13.45
C GLN A 24 8.83 8.88 -12.05
N ASN A 25 8.29 7.73 -11.66
CA ASN A 25 8.42 7.25 -10.31
C ASN A 25 9.90 6.94 -10.10
N GLU A 26 10.65 7.88 -9.49
CA GLU A 26 12.11 7.86 -9.45
C GLU A 26 12.69 6.77 -8.52
N ARG A 27 11.86 5.85 -8.05
CA ARG A 27 12.24 4.80 -7.10
C ARG A 27 12.19 3.45 -7.78
N PHE A 28 13.27 2.71 -7.59
CA PHE A 28 13.51 1.43 -8.27
C PHE A 28 13.85 0.36 -7.25
N ILE A 29 13.41 -0.86 -7.53
CA ILE A 29 13.75 -2.06 -6.79
C ILE A 29 14.87 -2.76 -7.58
N ILE A 30 15.97 -3.03 -6.89
CA ILE A 30 17.15 -3.69 -7.45
C ILE A 30 17.28 -5.01 -6.71
N GLN A 31 16.97 -6.12 -7.37
CA GLN A 31 17.12 -7.46 -6.83
C GLN A 31 18.59 -7.89 -6.95
N VAL A 32 19.16 -8.39 -5.86
CA VAL A 32 20.60 -8.66 -5.74
C VAL A 32 20.87 -9.99 -5.04
N ASP A 33 22.05 -10.57 -5.29
CA ASP A 33 22.60 -11.58 -4.40
C ASP A 33 23.02 -10.95 -3.06
N ASN A 34 22.53 -11.47 -1.94
CA ASN A 34 22.88 -10.99 -0.60
C ASN A 34 24.38 -10.98 -0.33
N ASN A 35 25.12 -11.97 -0.82
CA ASN A 35 26.57 -12.07 -0.63
C ASN A 35 27.33 -10.91 -1.29
N LYS A 36 26.69 -10.23 -2.25
CA LYS A 36 27.25 -9.13 -3.03
C LYS A 36 26.45 -7.84 -2.88
N LYS A 37 25.40 -7.82 -2.05
CA LYS A 37 24.55 -6.66 -1.79
C LYS A 37 25.33 -5.45 -1.31
N GLY A 38 26.38 -5.65 -0.50
CA GLY A 38 27.27 -4.56 -0.07
C GLY A 38 27.93 -3.81 -1.23
N VAL A 39 28.37 -4.53 -2.28
CA VAL A 39 28.97 -3.93 -3.48
C VAL A 39 27.93 -3.16 -4.28
N VAL A 40 26.74 -3.74 -4.46
CA VAL A 40 25.65 -3.07 -5.18
C VAL A 40 25.20 -1.81 -4.44
N LYS A 41 25.06 -1.85 -3.12
CA LYS A 41 24.74 -0.66 -2.29
C LYS A 41 25.77 0.45 -2.47
N ALA A 42 27.06 0.11 -2.47
CA ALA A 42 28.13 1.09 -2.68
C ALA A 42 28.06 1.70 -4.09
N LEU A 43 27.83 0.88 -5.11
CA LEU A 43 27.65 1.33 -6.49
C LEU A 43 26.42 2.24 -6.64
N THR A 44 25.28 1.85 -6.07
CA THR A 44 24.05 2.66 -6.04
C THR A 44 24.31 4.04 -5.46
N LYS A 45 24.96 4.14 -4.30
CA LYS A 45 25.32 5.44 -3.70
C LYS A 45 26.29 6.25 -4.57
N LYS A 46 27.30 5.59 -5.16
CA LYS A 46 28.27 6.24 -6.06
C LYS A 46 27.60 6.85 -7.30
N LEU A 47 26.55 6.21 -7.79
CA LEU A 47 25.75 6.67 -8.94
C LEU A 47 24.64 7.66 -8.54
N GLY A 48 24.66 8.19 -7.32
CA GLY A 48 23.68 9.18 -6.85
C GLY A 48 22.35 8.59 -6.36
N GLY A 49 22.25 7.27 -6.22
CA GLY A 49 21.07 6.60 -5.69
C GLY A 49 20.92 6.76 -4.17
N ASP A 50 19.76 7.23 -3.74
CA ASP A 50 19.37 7.37 -2.34
C ASP A 50 18.62 6.11 -1.88
N ILE A 51 19.30 5.26 -1.12
CA ILE A 51 18.76 3.96 -0.67
C ILE A 51 17.69 4.21 0.40
N LYS A 52 16.46 3.81 0.10
CA LYS A 52 15.29 3.92 0.98
C LYS A 52 14.96 2.66 1.74
N VAL A 53 15.22 1.49 1.16
CA VAL A 53 14.99 0.19 1.79
C VAL A 53 16.16 -0.73 1.49
N ASP A 54 16.62 -1.44 2.52
CA ASP A 54 17.64 -2.48 2.42
C ASP A 54 17.04 -3.80 2.91
N GLY A 55 16.46 -4.56 1.99
CA GLY A 55 15.73 -5.79 2.29
C GLY A 55 16.54 -7.05 2.01
N ASN A 56 15.97 -8.20 2.32
CA ASN A 56 16.60 -9.49 2.05
C ASN A 56 16.58 -9.78 0.53
N GLY A 57 17.76 -9.79 -0.11
CA GLY A 57 17.88 -10.05 -1.55
C GLY A 57 17.53 -8.87 -2.47
N PHE A 58 17.32 -7.67 -1.94
CA PHE A 58 17.05 -6.48 -2.74
C PHE A 58 17.41 -5.18 -2.02
N ILE A 59 17.48 -4.08 -2.78
CA ILE A 59 17.45 -2.71 -2.26
C ILE A 59 16.41 -1.89 -3.03
N ALA A 60 15.78 -0.91 -2.38
CA ALA A 60 14.99 0.11 -3.06
C ALA A 60 15.72 1.45 -2.97
N ALA A 61 15.95 2.10 -4.11
CA ALA A 61 16.67 3.36 -4.15
C ALA A 61 15.97 4.38 -5.06
N LYS A 62 16.03 5.64 -4.67
CA LYS A 62 15.57 6.77 -5.47
C LYS A 62 16.73 7.29 -6.33
N PHE A 63 16.50 7.47 -7.63
CA PHE A 63 17.45 8.05 -8.58
C PHE A 63 16.79 9.22 -9.32
N THR A 64 17.18 10.44 -8.98
CA THR A 64 16.60 11.64 -9.60
C THR A 64 17.08 11.83 -11.03
N GLY A 65 16.15 12.06 -11.95
CA GLY A 65 16.46 12.27 -13.37
C GLY A 65 16.86 11.00 -14.16
N HIS A 66 16.65 9.81 -13.59
CA HIS A 66 16.91 8.54 -14.27
C HIS A 66 15.62 7.74 -14.49
N ASP A 67 15.50 7.16 -15.68
CA ASP A 67 14.47 6.19 -16.03
C ASP A 67 14.97 4.74 -15.87
N LEU A 68 14.07 3.76 -16.02
CA LEU A 68 14.41 2.36 -15.89
C LEU A 68 15.49 1.90 -16.89
N THR A 69 15.45 2.42 -18.12
CA THR A 69 16.38 2.04 -19.20
C THR A 69 17.79 2.51 -18.88
N SER A 70 17.94 3.78 -18.51
CA SER A 70 19.24 4.36 -18.12
C SER A 70 19.82 3.65 -16.91
N LEU A 71 18.99 3.30 -15.91
CA LEU A 71 19.46 2.55 -14.74
C LEU A 71 19.91 1.13 -15.07
N LYS A 72 19.19 0.39 -15.93
CA LYS A 72 19.66 -0.93 -16.38
C LYS A 72 21.01 -0.86 -17.09
N GLY A 73 21.28 0.23 -17.83
CA GLY A 73 22.59 0.49 -18.41
C GLY A 73 23.66 0.82 -17.37
N LEU A 74 23.38 1.75 -16.45
CA LEU A 74 24.32 2.21 -15.42
C LEU A 74 24.66 1.14 -14.38
N LEU A 75 23.68 0.29 -14.05
CA LEU A 75 23.79 -0.80 -13.08
C LEU A 75 23.91 -2.16 -13.77
N ASN A 76 24.52 -2.22 -14.96
CA ASN A 76 24.82 -3.48 -15.63
C ASN A 76 25.90 -4.26 -14.84
N ASN A 77 25.47 -5.03 -13.84
CA ASN A 77 26.32 -5.72 -12.88
C ASN A 77 25.89 -7.18 -12.74
N PRO A 78 26.82 -8.16 -12.77
CA PRO A 78 26.47 -9.58 -12.73
C PRO A 78 25.84 -10.02 -11.40
N HIS A 79 25.87 -9.20 -10.36
CA HIS A 79 25.24 -9.47 -9.06
C HIS A 79 23.84 -8.87 -8.92
N ILE A 80 23.37 -8.14 -9.94
CA ILE A 80 22.00 -7.64 -10.03
C ILE A 80 21.20 -8.60 -10.91
N LYS A 81 20.10 -9.10 -10.35
CA LYS A 81 19.21 -10.06 -11.03
C LYS A 81 18.12 -9.37 -11.83
N LEU A 82 17.58 -8.28 -11.28
CA LEU A 82 16.47 -7.53 -11.84
C LEU A 82 16.53 -6.08 -11.36
N ILE A 83 16.11 -5.17 -12.23
CA ILE A 83 15.77 -3.80 -11.87
C ILE A 83 14.37 -3.53 -12.41
N GLU A 84 13.49 -3.06 -11.53
CA GLU A 84 12.13 -2.67 -11.84
C GLU A 84 11.76 -1.36 -11.13
N GLU A 85 10.74 -0.68 -11.63
CA GLU A 85 10.16 0.50 -10.98
C GLU A 85 9.35 0.08 -9.74
N ASP A 86 9.49 0.83 -8.65
CA ASP A 86 8.71 0.64 -7.42
C ASP A 86 7.32 1.24 -7.60
N GLN A 87 6.41 0.44 -8.17
CA GLN A 87 5.08 0.90 -8.56
C GLN A 87 4.23 1.31 -7.36
N LYS A 88 3.44 2.37 -7.54
CA LYS A 88 2.39 2.75 -6.58
C LYS A 88 1.25 1.74 -6.63
N ARG A 89 0.73 1.39 -5.46
CA ARG A 89 -0.44 0.53 -5.23
C ARG A 89 -1.47 1.30 -4.42
N VAL A 90 -2.73 0.97 -4.60
CA VAL A 90 -3.86 1.52 -3.84
C VAL A 90 -4.66 0.35 -3.27
N PRO A 91 -5.28 0.51 -2.08
CA PRO A 91 -6.17 -0.51 -1.55
C PRO A 91 -7.39 -0.65 -2.47
N LEU A 92 -7.92 -1.86 -2.57
CA LEU A 92 -9.13 -2.15 -3.32
C LEU A 92 -10.31 -2.02 -2.37
N SER A 93 -11.20 -1.06 -2.62
CA SER A 93 -12.37 -0.87 -1.78
C SER A 93 -13.68 -0.93 -2.56
N LEU A 94 -14.64 -1.66 -2.01
CA LEU A 94 -16.06 -1.55 -2.28
C LEU A 94 -16.75 -1.45 -0.92
N PHE A 95 -17.60 -0.45 -0.75
CA PHE A 95 -18.36 -0.25 0.48
C PHE A 95 -19.84 -0.49 0.23
N ASN A 96 -20.48 -1.24 1.11
CA ASN A 96 -21.92 -1.36 1.20
C ASN A 96 -22.26 -1.48 2.69
N ASP A 97 -23.06 -0.55 3.19
CA ASP A 97 -23.44 -0.55 4.59
C ASP A 97 -24.59 -1.53 4.82
N ASP A 98 -24.47 -2.35 5.85
CA ASP A 98 -25.57 -3.16 6.34
C ASP A 98 -26.63 -2.28 7.03
N ALA A 99 -27.88 -2.74 7.03
CA ALA A 99 -28.96 -2.00 7.67
C ALA A 99 -28.77 -1.95 9.19
N GLY A 100 -28.74 -0.74 9.76
CA GLY A 100 -28.71 -0.50 11.21
C GLY A 100 -27.88 0.72 11.59
N ASN A 101 -27.69 0.92 12.90
CA ASN A 101 -26.79 1.95 13.44
C ASN A 101 -25.82 1.34 14.46
N ALA A 102 -24.58 1.07 14.02
CA ALA A 102 -23.50 0.51 14.85
C ALA A 102 -23.09 1.41 16.03
N MET A 103 -23.53 2.68 16.04
CA MET A 103 -23.30 3.61 17.16
C MET A 103 -24.32 3.46 18.30
N GLN A 104 -25.42 2.71 18.09
CA GLN A 104 -26.49 2.53 19.08
C GLN A 104 -26.53 1.12 19.66
N GLN A 105 -26.19 0.12 18.86
CA GLN A 105 -26.14 -1.29 19.25
C GLN A 105 -25.15 -2.01 18.36
N GLN A 106 -24.61 -3.14 18.84
CA GLN A 106 -23.80 -3.99 18.00
C GLN A 106 -24.60 -4.59 16.85
N ILE A 107 -23.96 -4.66 15.67
CA ILE A 107 -24.54 -5.27 14.47
C ILE A 107 -23.66 -6.45 14.04
N THR A 108 -24.29 -7.52 13.60
CA THR A 108 -23.61 -8.61 12.89
C THR A 108 -23.67 -8.33 11.39
N PRO A 109 -22.53 -8.03 10.73
CA PRO A 109 -22.51 -7.78 9.29
C PRO A 109 -23.01 -8.99 8.49
N TYR A 110 -23.66 -8.75 7.35
CA TYR A 110 -24.24 -9.84 6.53
C TYR A 110 -23.19 -10.88 6.11
N ALA A 111 -21.95 -10.46 5.89
CA ALA A 111 -20.84 -11.34 5.52
C ALA A 111 -20.57 -12.46 6.55
N VAL A 112 -20.86 -12.22 7.84
CA VAL A 112 -20.72 -13.24 8.90
C VAL A 112 -21.69 -14.39 8.65
N TYR A 113 -22.97 -14.07 8.37
CA TYR A 113 -23.98 -15.07 8.03
C TYR A 113 -23.72 -15.73 6.67
N GLN A 114 -23.35 -14.94 5.67
CA GLN A 114 -23.11 -15.43 4.31
C GLN A 114 -21.97 -16.45 4.26
N SER A 115 -20.95 -16.26 5.10
CA SER A 115 -19.82 -17.19 5.23
C SER A 115 -20.08 -18.33 6.22
N GLN A 116 -21.20 -18.31 6.94
CA GLN A 116 -21.53 -19.22 8.04
C GLN A 116 -20.52 -19.16 9.19
N ALA A 117 -19.83 -18.03 9.37
CA ALA A 117 -18.89 -17.85 10.48
C ALA A 117 -19.60 -17.89 11.84
N ASP A 118 -20.87 -17.51 11.89
CA ASP A 118 -21.76 -17.63 13.05
C ASP A 118 -22.07 -19.08 13.45
N GLN A 119 -21.85 -20.06 12.55
CA GLN A 119 -22.12 -21.47 12.81
C GLN A 119 -20.93 -22.22 13.42
N VAL A 120 -19.78 -21.56 13.57
CA VAL A 120 -18.58 -22.13 14.17
C VAL A 120 -18.16 -21.36 15.42
N THR A 121 -17.80 -22.07 16.48
CA THR A 121 -17.27 -21.45 17.69
C THR A 121 -15.83 -21.02 17.45
N PHE A 122 -15.54 -19.73 17.59
CA PHE A 122 -14.17 -19.24 17.59
C PHE A 122 -13.46 -19.62 18.90
N ASP A 123 -12.36 -20.38 18.80
CA ASP A 123 -11.48 -20.68 19.94
C ASP A 123 -10.30 -19.70 19.97
N ALA A 124 -10.41 -18.69 20.84
CA ALA A 124 -9.34 -17.71 21.04
C ALA A 124 -8.05 -18.33 21.60
N ASN A 125 -8.11 -19.52 22.21
CA ASN A 125 -6.95 -20.22 22.78
C ASN A 125 -6.20 -21.08 21.76
N ALA A 126 -6.70 -21.19 20.52
CA ALA A 126 -6.01 -21.90 19.44
C ALA A 126 -4.66 -21.26 19.06
N GLY A 127 -4.34 -20.07 19.61
CA GLY A 127 -3.06 -19.39 19.42
C GLY A 127 -2.89 -18.76 18.04
N MET A 128 -3.99 -18.55 17.31
CA MET A 128 -3.97 -17.97 15.98
C MET A 128 -3.86 -16.45 16.01
N LYS A 129 -3.04 -15.92 15.10
CA LYS A 129 -2.80 -14.50 14.91
C LYS A 129 -2.92 -14.15 13.43
N VAL A 130 -3.66 -13.09 13.13
CA VAL A 130 -3.87 -12.61 11.75
C VAL A 130 -2.97 -11.40 11.49
N CYS A 131 -2.22 -11.43 10.40
CA CYS A 131 -1.46 -10.27 9.93
C CYS A 131 -2.33 -9.43 8.98
N VAL A 132 -2.51 -8.15 9.28
CA VAL A 132 -3.27 -7.20 8.45
C VAL A 132 -2.30 -6.19 7.85
N ILE A 133 -2.05 -6.31 6.54
CA ILE A 133 -1.14 -5.46 5.78
C ILE A 133 -1.96 -4.44 5.00
N ASP A 134 -2.14 -3.24 5.57
CA ASP A 134 -3.10 -2.27 5.03
C ASP A 134 -2.72 -0.81 5.37
N SER A 135 -3.70 0.09 5.59
CA SER A 135 -3.49 1.51 5.92
C SER A 135 -3.34 1.78 7.42
N GLY A 136 -3.10 0.74 8.22
CA GLY A 136 -3.04 0.82 9.68
C GLY A 136 -4.41 0.61 10.34
N LEU A 137 -4.42 0.74 11.67
CA LEU A 137 -5.59 0.52 12.52
C LEU A 137 -5.76 1.71 13.47
N ASP A 138 -6.91 2.37 13.42
CA ASP A 138 -7.18 3.54 14.27
C ASP A 138 -7.25 3.16 15.76
N SER A 139 -6.23 3.55 16.53
CA SER A 139 -6.12 3.32 17.98
C SER A 139 -7.23 3.89 18.84
N THR A 140 -8.03 4.81 18.29
CA THR A 140 -9.16 5.38 19.03
C THR A 140 -10.43 4.53 18.93
N ASN A 141 -10.44 3.50 18.06
CA ASN A 141 -11.61 2.65 17.88
C ASN A 141 -11.81 1.72 19.10
N PRO A 142 -12.94 1.85 19.83
CA PRO A 142 -13.20 1.05 21.03
C PRO A 142 -13.63 -0.39 20.74
N ASP A 143 -13.88 -0.74 19.47
CA ASP A 143 -14.46 -2.02 19.06
C ASP A 143 -13.45 -3.18 18.98
N PHE A 144 -12.21 -2.95 19.45
CA PHE A 144 -11.13 -3.93 19.42
C PHE A 144 -10.61 -4.27 20.82
N ILE A 145 -10.17 -5.53 21.00
CA ILE A 145 -9.41 -5.96 22.19
C ILE A 145 -7.95 -5.56 21.99
N TRP A 146 -7.60 -4.32 22.33
CA TRP A 146 -6.26 -3.76 22.10
C TRP A 146 -5.11 -4.57 22.71
N GLY A 147 -5.36 -5.28 23.82
CA GLY A 147 -4.37 -6.18 24.43
C GLY A 147 -3.93 -7.34 23.54
N ASN A 148 -4.70 -7.67 22.50
CA ASN A 148 -4.42 -8.75 21.56
C ASN A 148 -3.76 -8.25 20.25
N ILE A 149 -3.51 -6.96 20.11
CA ILE A 149 -3.05 -6.34 18.87
C ILE A 149 -1.62 -5.82 19.02
N THR A 150 -0.81 -6.15 18.02
CA THR A 150 0.57 -5.66 17.87
C THR A 150 0.74 -5.07 16.48
N GLY A 151 1.87 -4.46 16.19
CA GLY A 151 2.17 -4.01 14.84
C GLY A 151 3.55 -3.39 14.71
N ASP A 152 3.93 -3.10 13.47
CA ASP A 152 5.23 -2.54 13.10
C ASP A 152 5.08 -1.11 12.56
N ASN A 153 5.91 -0.20 13.08
CA ASN A 153 5.99 1.17 12.56
C ASN A 153 6.95 1.22 11.37
N ASP A 154 6.59 1.96 10.31
CA ASP A 154 7.48 2.19 9.16
C ASP A 154 7.70 3.69 8.94
N SER A 155 8.95 4.08 8.73
CA SER A 155 9.31 5.48 8.47
C SER A 155 8.69 6.09 7.20
N GLY A 156 8.21 5.25 6.27
CA GLY A 156 7.56 5.69 5.04
C GLY A 156 6.04 5.82 5.12
N THR A 157 5.39 5.22 6.11
CA THR A 157 3.92 5.15 6.21
C THR A 157 3.39 5.51 7.61
N GLY A 158 4.27 5.66 8.61
CA GLY A 158 3.94 6.08 9.97
C GLY A 158 3.77 4.92 10.94
N ASN A 159 3.13 5.19 12.08
CA ASN A 159 2.85 4.15 13.06
C ASN A 159 1.69 3.27 12.62
N TRP A 160 1.72 1.98 12.97
CA TRP A 160 0.67 1.03 12.60
C TRP A 160 -0.70 1.35 13.21
N PHE A 161 -0.69 2.03 14.37
CA PHE A 161 -1.88 2.37 15.15
C PHE A 161 -2.44 3.77 14.85
N ASP A 162 -1.81 4.49 13.90
CA ASP A 162 -2.32 5.77 13.42
C ASP A 162 -3.32 5.52 12.28
N ASN A 163 -4.42 6.27 12.27
CA ASN A 163 -5.40 6.25 11.19
C ASN A 163 -4.74 6.68 9.86
N GLY A 164 -4.44 5.72 8.98
CA GLY A 164 -3.94 5.99 7.62
C GLY A 164 -5.06 6.07 6.57
N GLY A 165 -6.29 6.31 7.00
CA GLY A 165 -7.51 6.20 6.19
C GLY A 165 -8.44 5.10 6.70
N PRO A 166 -9.70 5.06 6.23
CA PRO A 166 -10.72 4.17 6.77
C PRO A 166 -10.52 2.69 6.42
N HIS A 167 -9.70 2.38 5.40
CA HIS A 167 -9.64 1.04 4.79
C HIS A 167 -9.09 -0.03 5.76
N GLY A 168 -7.91 0.18 6.33
CA GLY A 168 -7.27 -0.80 7.21
C GLY A 168 -8.08 -1.08 8.48
N THR A 169 -8.66 -0.06 9.11
CA THR A 169 -9.57 -0.22 10.25
C THR A 169 -10.82 -1.03 9.87
N HIS A 170 -11.39 -0.77 8.69
CA HIS A 170 -12.53 -1.53 8.19
C HIS A 170 -12.17 -3.00 7.92
N VAL A 171 -11.04 -3.27 7.27
CA VAL A 171 -10.53 -4.64 7.04
C VAL A 171 -10.31 -5.38 8.37
N ALA A 172 -9.63 -4.74 9.32
CA ALA A 172 -9.42 -5.32 10.65
C ALA A 172 -10.74 -5.56 11.40
N GLY A 173 -11.72 -4.67 11.25
CA GLY A 173 -13.06 -4.83 11.84
C GLY A 173 -13.78 -6.06 11.32
N THR A 174 -13.80 -6.25 9.99
CA THR A 174 -14.37 -7.47 9.35
C THR A 174 -13.73 -8.75 9.88
N ILE A 175 -12.42 -8.73 10.14
CA ILE A 175 -11.68 -9.88 10.65
C ILE A 175 -12.00 -10.11 12.13
N GLY A 176 -11.86 -9.09 12.97
CA GLY A 176 -11.66 -9.28 14.41
C GLY A 176 -12.23 -8.20 15.32
N ALA A 177 -13.18 -7.39 14.86
CA ALA A 177 -13.98 -6.58 15.79
C ALA A 177 -14.60 -7.47 16.89
N ALA A 178 -14.60 -6.98 18.11
CA ALA A 178 -14.92 -7.78 19.29
C ALA A 178 -16.44 -7.96 19.46
N ASP A 179 -16.87 -9.11 19.97
CA ASP A 179 -18.26 -9.30 20.42
C ASP A 179 -18.42 -8.69 21.82
N ASN A 180 -18.92 -7.46 21.91
CA ASN A 180 -18.77 -6.57 23.06
C ASN A 180 -19.98 -5.61 23.28
N ASN A 181 -21.07 -5.78 22.53
CA ASN A 181 -22.28 -4.93 22.51
C ASN A 181 -22.15 -3.53 21.91
N LEU A 182 -21.03 -3.19 21.25
CA LEU A 182 -20.89 -1.96 20.46
C LEU A 182 -20.48 -2.27 19.02
N GLY A 183 -20.58 -1.29 18.12
CA GLY A 183 -19.98 -1.38 16.79
C GLY A 183 -20.49 -2.56 15.96
N VAL A 184 -19.57 -3.39 15.48
CA VAL A 184 -19.85 -4.60 14.70
C VAL A 184 -19.15 -5.82 15.30
N VAL A 185 -19.60 -7.01 14.94
CA VAL A 185 -18.86 -8.24 15.27
C VAL A 185 -18.08 -8.75 14.06
N GLY A 186 -16.79 -9.06 14.26
CA GLY A 186 -15.91 -9.61 13.22
C GLY A 186 -16.16 -11.10 12.97
N MET A 187 -15.56 -11.65 11.91
CA MET A 187 -15.66 -13.08 11.59
C MET A 187 -14.98 -13.97 12.64
N ALA A 188 -13.87 -13.51 13.23
CA ALA A 188 -13.15 -14.15 14.33
C ALA A 188 -13.03 -13.14 15.49
N PRO A 189 -14.10 -12.97 16.30
CA PRO A 189 -14.21 -11.86 17.23
C PRO A 189 -13.04 -11.80 18.22
N GLY A 190 -12.34 -10.67 18.26
CA GLY A 190 -11.22 -10.46 19.19
C GLY A 190 -9.96 -11.27 18.92
N VAL A 191 -9.83 -11.90 17.73
CA VAL A 191 -8.62 -12.63 17.31
C VAL A 191 -7.38 -11.75 17.46
N ALA A 192 -6.26 -12.36 17.85
CA ALA A 192 -5.00 -11.65 17.92
C ALA A 192 -4.59 -11.14 16.53
N MET A 193 -4.10 -9.92 16.45
CA MET A 193 -3.70 -9.29 15.19
C MET A 193 -2.30 -8.72 15.24
N HIS A 194 -1.66 -8.68 14.07
CA HIS A 194 -0.44 -7.93 13.82
C HIS A 194 -0.67 -6.98 12.64
N ILE A 195 -0.62 -5.68 12.90
CA ILE A 195 -0.94 -4.64 11.91
C ILE A 195 0.35 -4.14 11.27
N ILE A 196 0.40 -4.14 9.94
CA ILE A 196 1.49 -3.55 9.17
C ILE A 196 0.90 -2.48 8.26
N LYS A 197 1.30 -1.23 8.47
CA LYS A 197 0.82 -0.10 7.68
C LYS A 197 1.69 0.10 6.44
N VAL A 198 1.16 -0.23 5.27
CA VAL A 198 1.84 -0.10 3.96
C VAL A 198 1.22 0.97 3.06
N PHE A 199 -0.02 1.37 3.34
CA PHE A 199 -0.68 2.50 2.68
C PHE A 199 -0.66 3.74 3.59
N ASN A 200 -0.34 4.89 3.00
CA ASN A 200 -0.35 6.17 3.71
C ASN A 200 -1.75 6.82 3.69
N GLU A 201 -1.89 7.95 4.39
CA GLU A 201 -3.13 8.74 4.50
C GLU A 201 -3.69 9.22 3.15
N SER A 202 -2.87 9.27 2.10
CA SER A 202 -3.31 9.57 0.73
C SER A 202 -3.86 8.34 -0.01
N GLY A 203 -4.01 7.20 0.67
CA GLY A 203 -4.59 5.97 0.13
C GLY A 203 -3.69 5.23 -0.87
N TRP A 204 -2.37 5.40 -0.81
CA TRP A 204 -1.45 4.68 -1.68
C TRP A 204 -0.18 4.24 -0.94
N GLY A 205 0.49 3.23 -1.51
CA GLY A 205 1.69 2.60 -0.97
C GLY A 205 2.63 2.21 -2.10
N LEU A 206 3.90 1.97 -1.78
CA LEU A 206 4.89 1.49 -2.75
C LEU A 206 4.97 -0.03 -2.69
N PHE A 207 5.02 -0.69 -3.84
CA PHE A 207 5.03 -2.15 -3.98
C PHE A 207 6.04 -2.82 -3.05
N ILE A 208 7.24 -2.25 -2.91
CA ILE A 208 8.28 -2.85 -2.08
C ILE A 208 7.91 -2.99 -0.59
N ARG A 209 6.98 -2.18 -0.08
CA ARG A 209 6.48 -2.30 1.29
C ARG A 209 5.48 -3.42 1.45
N LEU A 210 4.71 -3.74 0.40
CA LEU A 210 3.81 -4.90 0.43
C LEU A 210 4.59 -6.21 0.42
N SER A 211 5.72 -6.28 -0.29
CA SER A 211 6.50 -7.53 -0.45
C SER A 211 7.43 -7.87 0.71
N THR A 212 7.47 -7.05 1.75
CA THR A 212 8.29 -7.27 2.96
C THR A 212 7.50 -7.34 4.26
N SER A 213 6.18 -7.33 4.16
CA SER A 213 5.26 -7.32 5.29
C SER A 213 4.73 -8.74 5.49
N CYS A 214 5.00 -9.35 6.66
CA CYS A 214 4.71 -10.76 6.97
C CYS A 214 5.31 -11.77 5.94
#